data_AF-H6N6L4-F1
#
_entry.id   AF-H6N6L4-F1
#
_cell.length_a   1.000
_cell.length_b   1.000
_cell.length_c   1.000
_cell.angle_alpha   90.00
_cell.angle_beta   90.00
_cell.angle_gamma   90.00
#
_symmetry.space_group_name_H-M   'P 1'
#
loop_
_entity.id
_entity.type
_entity.pdbx_description
1 polymer ?
#
loop_
_entity_poly.entity_id
_entity_poly.type
_entity_poly.pdbx_seq_one_letter_code
_entity_poly.pdbx_strand_id
1 'polypeptide(L)'
;MNFMQILLGIGAVGGLTVGGVLGSKYLFKSNKRILRNRLEKEKYKILDFSKDSEWTTVLEAYNKAKDTQGKRFIDGNGEVQLNDLKESCKSILDGDGDDSLFNKARKWCVVPRNISERLYDLSLNPLKTNDDTEEKGDKSKWETISRQYENDGNKGIKDLSLVGSDKWKALRDKCKSFFSQDPWSNDYDTNLEVSKDWCVVEGIKS
;
A
#
# COMPACT_ATOMS: atom_id res chain seq x y z
N MET A 1 -67.76 14.45 -38.18
CA MET A 1 -67.57 13.15 -38.86
C MET A 1 -66.34 13.26 -39.72
N ASN A 2 -65.46 12.23 -39.74
CA ASN A 2 -64.43 11.95 -40.76
C ASN A 2 -63.27 12.99 -40.88
N PHE A 3 -62.03 12.67 -41.26
CA PHE A 3 -61.14 11.48 -41.17
C PHE A 3 -59.70 12.11 -41.09
N MET A 4 -58.68 11.62 -40.34
CA MET A 4 -57.74 10.52 -40.71
C MET A 4 -57.22 10.61 -42.17
N GLN A 5 -55.93 10.52 -42.51
CA GLN A 5 -54.73 9.92 -41.87
C GLN A 5 -53.40 10.54 -42.44
N ILE A 6 -52.27 10.41 -41.68
CA ILE A 6 -50.89 9.98 -42.09
C ILE A 6 -50.22 10.66 -43.34
N LEU A 7 -48.95 11.15 -43.34
CA LEU A 7 -47.69 10.38 -43.30
C LEU A 7 -46.44 11.26 -43.01
N LEU A 8 -45.30 10.61 -42.75
CA LEU A 8 -43.95 11.19 -42.56
C LEU A 8 -43.29 11.65 -43.89
N GLY A 9 -42.43 12.68 -43.84
CA GLY A 9 -41.57 13.02 -45.00
C GLY A 9 -40.86 14.38 -44.96
N ILE A 10 -39.81 14.54 -44.15
CA ILE A 10 -38.83 15.64 -44.23
C ILE A 10 -37.44 15.02 -43.97
N GLY A 11 -36.37 15.32 -44.71
CA GLY A 11 -36.19 16.31 -45.78
C GLY A 11 -34.86 17.02 -45.56
N ALA A 12 -33.82 16.65 -46.32
CA ALA A 12 -32.46 17.06 -46.03
C ALA A 12 -32.20 18.54 -46.37
N VAL A 13 -31.59 19.28 -45.44
CA VAL A 13 -31.06 20.63 -45.66
C VAL A 13 -29.69 20.73 -44.98
N GLY A 14 -28.64 21.07 -45.73
CA GLY A 14 -27.32 21.42 -45.20
C GLY A 14 -27.01 22.90 -45.43
N GLY A 15 -26.29 23.54 -44.50
CA GLY A 15 -25.93 24.97 -44.59
C GLY A 15 -24.90 25.39 -43.53
N LEU A 16 -23.99 26.31 -43.87
CA LEU A 16 -22.75 26.61 -43.14
C LEU A 16 -22.50 28.14 -43.06
N THR A 17 -21.90 28.74 -42.02
CA THR A 17 -21.43 28.20 -40.71
C THR A 17 -21.92 29.15 -39.58
N VAL A 18 -21.21 29.72 -38.58
CA VAL A 18 -19.81 29.74 -38.11
C VAL A 18 -19.77 30.09 -36.60
N GLY A 19 -18.77 29.61 -35.85
CA GLY A 19 -18.32 30.22 -34.59
C GLY A 19 -18.75 29.51 -33.28
N GLY A 20 -17.81 28.82 -32.61
CA GLY A 20 -18.08 28.21 -31.30
C GLY A 20 -17.14 27.10 -30.82
N VAL A 21 -16.00 26.84 -31.48
CA VAL A 21 -15.10 25.73 -31.10
C VAL A 21 -14.20 26.11 -29.91
N LEU A 22 -14.74 26.04 -28.69
CA LEU A 22 -13.92 25.97 -27.48
C LEU A 22 -13.41 24.53 -27.30
N GLY A 23 -12.22 24.26 -27.82
CA GLY A 23 -11.64 22.92 -27.88
C GLY A 23 -11.19 22.37 -26.52
N SER A 24 -12.07 21.63 -25.83
CA SER A 24 -11.80 20.91 -24.57
C SER A 24 -10.87 19.68 -24.71
N LYS A 25 -9.88 19.73 -25.63
CA LYS A 25 -8.96 18.63 -25.96
C LYS A 25 -7.93 18.27 -24.86
N TYR A 26 -8.04 18.84 -23.66
CA TYR A 26 -7.07 18.65 -22.57
C TYR A 26 -7.65 18.08 -21.26
N LEU A 27 -8.97 17.93 -21.12
CA LEU A 27 -9.59 17.48 -19.84
C LEU A 27 -9.82 15.97 -19.71
N PHE A 28 -9.52 15.18 -20.74
CA PHE A 28 -9.43 13.73 -20.66
C PHE A 28 -8.01 13.26 -21.00
N LYS A 29 -7.04 13.68 -20.19
CA LYS A 29 -5.72 13.02 -20.13
C LYS A 29 -5.98 11.55 -19.81
N SER A 30 -5.51 10.66 -20.69
CA SER A 30 -5.86 9.24 -20.68
C SER A 30 -5.82 8.63 -19.27
N ASN A 31 -6.90 7.97 -18.87
CA ASN A 31 -7.09 7.38 -17.53
C ASN A 31 -6.31 6.05 -17.39
N LYS A 32 -5.03 6.07 -17.79
CA LYS A 32 -4.06 5.02 -17.53
C LYS A 32 -3.97 4.77 -16.02
N ARG A 33 -3.86 3.50 -15.63
CA ARG A 33 -3.62 3.10 -14.24
C ARG A 33 -2.13 3.21 -13.92
N ILE A 34 -1.61 4.43 -14.09
CA ILE A 34 -0.21 4.78 -13.84
C ILE A 34 0.15 4.30 -12.44
N LEU A 35 1.11 3.39 -12.33
CA LEU A 35 1.34 2.65 -11.09
C LEU A 35 1.78 3.56 -9.94
N ARG A 36 2.48 4.66 -10.25
CA ARG A 36 2.77 5.76 -9.32
C ARG A 36 1.52 6.25 -8.59
N ASN A 37 0.44 6.56 -9.32
CA ASN A 37 -0.79 7.11 -8.76
C ASN A 37 -1.47 6.12 -7.78
N ARG A 38 -1.33 4.81 -8.02
CA ARG A 38 -1.84 3.77 -7.09
C ARG A 38 -1.01 3.73 -5.81
N LEU A 39 0.32 3.71 -5.93
CA LEU A 39 1.23 3.72 -4.78
C LEU A 39 1.02 4.96 -3.90
N GLU A 40 0.92 6.14 -4.50
CA GLU A 40 0.67 7.41 -3.80
C GLU A 40 -0.71 7.43 -3.12
N LYS A 41 -1.76 6.90 -3.78
CA LYS A 41 -3.09 6.72 -3.18
C LYS A 41 -3.05 5.78 -1.97
N GLU A 42 -2.27 4.70 -2.06
CA GLU A 42 -2.01 3.76 -0.96
C GLU A 42 -0.93 4.27 0.02
N LYS A 43 -0.61 5.58 0.00
CA LYS A 43 0.30 6.27 0.93
C LYS A 43 1.78 5.81 0.87
N TYR A 44 2.20 5.16 -0.20
CA TYR A 44 3.62 4.91 -0.43
C TYR A 44 4.31 6.15 -1.00
N LYS A 45 5.45 6.54 -0.40
CA LYS A 45 6.33 7.59 -0.94
C LYS A 45 7.31 6.96 -1.94
N ILE A 46 7.30 7.43 -3.18
CA ILE A 46 8.27 7.04 -4.22
C ILE A 46 9.69 7.48 -3.82
N LEU A 47 10.72 6.68 -4.14
CA LEU A 47 12.13 7.06 -3.94
C LEU A 47 12.53 8.26 -4.80
N ASP A 48 13.39 9.14 -4.29
CA ASP A 48 13.91 10.24 -5.09
C ASP A 48 14.94 9.75 -6.12
N PHE A 49 14.57 9.75 -7.40
CA PHE A 49 15.46 9.35 -8.50
C PHE A 49 16.74 10.19 -8.60
N SER A 50 16.77 11.41 -8.04
CA SER A 50 17.94 12.30 -8.03
C SER A 50 18.93 12.04 -6.90
N LYS A 51 18.58 11.23 -5.89
CA LYS A 51 19.42 10.98 -4.71
C LYS A 51 19.84 9.52 -4.57
N ASP A 52 21.02 9.17 -5.05
CA ASP A 52 21.55 7.79 -4.99
C ASP A 52 21.55 7.20 -3.56
N SER A 53 21.79 8.03 -2.55
CA SER A 53 21.80 7.64 -1.13
C SER A 53 20.45 7.13 -0.60
N GLU A 54 19.31 7.52 -1.18
CA GLU A 54 18.00 6.96 -0.80
C GLU A 54 17.81 5.52 -1.33
N TRP A 55 18.62 5.08 -2.30
CA TRP A 55 18.46 3.78 -2.98
C TRP A 55 19.42 2.69 -2.49
N THR A 56 20.54 3.03 -1.82
CA THR A 56 21.60 2.06 -1.45
C THR A 56 21.05 0.82 -0.72
N THR A 57 20.28 1.03 0.35
CA THR A 57 19.65 -0.05 1.14
C THR A 57 18.69 -0.89 0.32
N VAL A 58 17.97 -0.25 -0.62
CA VAL A 58 17.00 -0.92 -1.50
C VAL A 58 17.71 -1.76 -2.56
N LEU A 59 18.81 -1.27 -3.12
CA LEU A 59 19.66 -2.00 -4.06
C LEU A 59 20.32 -3.22 -3.40
N GLU A 60 20.83 -3.06 -2.17
CA GLU A 60 21.33 -4.18 -1.37
C GLU A 60 20.26 -5.24 -1.13
N ALA A 61 19.06 -4.85 -0.69
CA ALA A 61 17.96 -5.78 -0.47
C ALA A 61 17.49 -6.44 -1.77
N TYR A 62 17.48 -5.71 -2.88
CA TYR A 62 17.14 -6.21 -4.21
C TYR A 62 18.15 -7.25 -4.71
N ASN A 63 19.45 -7.02 -4.50
CA ASN A 63 20.49 -8.00 -4.85
C ASN A 63 20.52 -9.18 -3.87
N LYS A 64 20.19 -9.00 -2.59
CA LYS A 64 19.96 -10.12 -1.64
C LYS A 64 18.76 -11.01 -2.04
N ALA A 65 17.83 -10.51 -2.86
CA ALA A 65 16.71 -11.27 -3.40
C ALA A 65 17.00 -12.03 -4.72
N LYS A 66 18.24 -12.00 -5.24
CA LYS A 66 18.61 -12.55 -6.56
C LYS A 66 18.34 -14.05 -6.73
N ASP A 67 18.43 -14.81 -5.64
CA ASP A 67 18.24 -16.27 -5.65
C ASP A 67 16.78 -16.71 -5.43
N THR A 68 15.82 -15.76 -5.34
CA THR A 68 14.38 -16.07 -5.29
C THR A 68 13.66 -15.62 -6.56
N GLN A 69 13.28 -16.59 -7.39
CA GLN A 69 12.53 -16.34 -8.63
C GLN A 69 11.29 -15.46 -8.37
N GLY A 70 11.06 -14.49 -9.25
CA GLY A 70 9.89 -13.62 -9.20
C GLY A 70 9.91 -12.51 -8.13
N LYS A 71 10.83 -12.49 -7.16
CA LYS A 71 10.93 -11.36 -6.20
C LYS A 71 11.43 -10.07 -6.85
N ARG A 72 12.28 -10.16 -7.87
CA ARG A 72 12.89 -9.01 -8.58
C ARG A 72 12.09 -8.57 -9.82
N PHE A 73 12.43 -7.43 -10.43
CA PHE A 73 11.97 -7.06 -11.78
C PHE A 73 12.84 -7.70 -12.87
N ILE A 74 14.14 -7.75 -12.61
CA ILE A 74 15.17 -8.31 -13.47
C ILE A 74 15.43 -9.73 -12.99
N ASP A 75 15.11 -10.70 -13.83
CA ASP A 75 15.30 -12.13 -13.57
C ASP A 75 16.78 -12.56 -13.74
N GLY A 76 17.08 -13.80 -13.31
CA GLY A 76 18.43 -14.32 -13.20
C GLY A 76 19.09 -13.99 -11.85
N ASN A 77 20.29 -14.56 -11.63
CA ASN A 77 21.02 -14.50 -10.35
C ASN A 77 22.17 -13.47 -10.34
N GLY A 78 22.28 -12.63 -11.38
CA GLY A 78 23.28 -11.56 -11.45
C GLY A 78 23.02 -10.43 -10.45
N GLU A 79 24.06 -9.68 -10.11
CA GLU A 79 23.93 -8.43 -9.36
C GLU A 79 23.58 -7.29 -10.30
N VAL A 80 22.57 -6.52 -9.91
CA VAL A 80 21.99 -5.42 -10.68
C VAL A 80 22.59 -4.11 -10.20
N GLN A 81 22.89 -3.18 -11.11
CA GLN A 81 23.46 -1.88 -10.76
C GLN A 81 22.38 -0.88 -10.38
N LEU A 82 22.79 0.22 -9.72
CA LEU A 82 21.85 1.25 -9.25
C LEU A 82 21.00 1.84 -10.40
N ASN A 83 21.62 2.09 -11.55
CA ASN A 83 20.94 2.68 -12.71
C ASN A 83 19.91 1.72 -13.30
N ASP A 84 20.23 0.44 -13.45
CA ASP A 84 19.31 -0.59 -13.95
C ASP A 84 18.05 -0.70 -13.07
N LEU A 85 18.21 -0.63 -11.75
CA LEU A 85 17.10 -0.63 -10.79
C LEU A 85 16.27 0.65 -10.90
N LYS A 86 16.91 1.81 -11.01
CA LYS A 86 16.24 3.10 -11.23
C LYS A 86 15.46 3.12 -12.55
N GLU A 87 16.04 2.67 -13.65
CA GLU A 87 15.36 2.63 -14.96
C GLU A 87 14.19 1.65 -14.95
N SER A 88 14.36 0.46 -14.35
CA SER A 88 13.28 -0.50 -14.11
C SER A 88 12.13 0.15 -13.33
N CYS A 89 12.43 0.79 -12.20
CA CYS A 89 11.42 1.47 -11.39
C CYS A 89 10.74 2.62 -12.13
N LYS A 90 11.48 3.44 -12.88
CA LYS A 90 10.91 4.54 -13.66
C LYS A 90 9.91 4.03 -14.71
N SER A 91 10.32 3.04 -15.50
CA SER A 91 9.49 2.39 -16.51
C SER A 91 8.20 1.81 -15.90
N ILE A 92 8.33 1.10 -14.78
CA ILE A 92 7.21 0.45 -14.08
C ILE A 92 6.27 1.45 -13.40
N LEU A 93 6.77 2.57 -12.88
CA LEU A 93 5.95 3.63 -12.28
C LEU A 93 5.18 4.47 -13.29
N ASP A 94 5.74 4.68 -14.49
CA ASP A 94 5.11 5.42 -15.59
C ASP A 94 4.14 4.54 -16.43
N GLY A 95 4.23 3.21 -16.30
CA GLY A 95 3.40 2.23 -16.98
C GLY A 95 2.03 1.97 -16.32
N ASP A 96 1.17 1.25 -17.05
CA ASP A 96 -0.04 0.63 -16.51
C ASP A 96 0.36 -0.66 -15.78
N GLY A 97 0.22 -0.70 -14.45
CA GLY A 97 0.68 -1.83 -13.63
C GLY A 97 -0.43 -2.77 -13.18
N ASP A 98 -0.17 -4.08 -13.26
CA ASP A 98 -0.96 -5.12 -12.60
C ASP A 98 -0.58 -5.26 -11.11
N ASP A 99 -1.21 -6.21 -10.40
CA ASP A 99 -0.91 -6.48 -8.99
C ASP A 99 0.48 -7.10 -8.76
N SER A 100 1.08 -7.76 -9.76
CA SER A 100 2.45 -8.30 -9.67
C SER A 100 3.48 -7.16 -9.69
N LEU A 101 3.37 -6.27 -10.66
CA LEU A 101 4.17 -5.05 -10.76
C LEU A 101 3.93 -4.13 -9.56
N PHE A 102 2.70 -4.02 -9.06
CA PHE A 102 2.42 -3.28 -7.82
C PHE A 102 3.14 -3.86 -6.60
N ASN A 103 3.03 -5.17 -6.38
CA ASN A 103 3.64 -5.85 -5.24
C ASN A 103 5.18 -5.83 -5.27
N LYS A 104 5.79 -5.73 -6.46
CA LYS A 104 7.23 -5.48 -6.61
C LYS A 104 7.56 -3.99 -6.41
N ALA A 105 6.83 -3.07 -7.05
CA ALA A 105 7.08 -1.62 -6.96
C ALA A 105 6.98 -1.09 -5.52
N ARG A 106 6.02 -1.58 -4.73
CA ARG A 106 5.87 -1.24 -3.29
C ARG A 106 6.98 -1.78 -2.38
N LYS A 107 7.95 -2.53 -2.92
CA LYS A 107 9.13 -3.04 -2.19
C LYS A 107 10.46 -2.52 -2.74
N TRP A 108 10.50 -2.05 -3.99
CA TRP A 108 11.74 -1.71 -4.68
C TRP A 108 11.81 -0.28 -5.26
N CYS A 109 10.68 0.43 -5.36
CA CYS A 109 10.61 1.77 -5.97
C CYS A 109 10.08 2.85 -5.00
N VAL A 110 9.94 2.49 -3.73
CA VAL A 110 9.37 3.32 -2.66
C VAL A 110 10.34 3.40 -1.49
N VAL A 111 10.26 4.48 -0.72
CA VAL A 111 11.03 4.63 0.51
C VAL A 111 10.72 3.43 1.41
N PRO A 112 11.72 2.64 1.85
CA PRO A 112 11.47 1.50 2.70
C PRO A 112 10.92 1.96 4.05
N ARG A 113 9.94 1.21 4.57
CA ARG A 113 9.28 1.48 5.85
C ARG A 113 9.16 0.21 6.65
N ASN A 114 9.57 0.24 7.92
CA ASN A 114 9.17 -0.81 8.84
C ASN A 114 7.66 -0.77 9.12
N ILE A 115 7.10 -1.79 9.75
CA ILE A 115 5.64 -1.86 9.98
C ILE A 115 5.14 -0.67 10.80
N SER A 116 5.88 -0.19 11.80
CA SER A 116 5.47 0.98 12.61
C SER A 116 5.39 2.26 11.77
N GLU A 117 6.43 2.58 11.00
CA GLU A 117 6.43 3.70 10.05
C GLU A 117 5.30 3.60 9.02
N ARG A 118 5.04 2.38 8.53
CA ARG A 118 4.00 2.14 7.53
C ARG A 118 2.59 2.32 8.08
N LEU A 119 2.36 2.02 9.36
CA LEU A 119 1.10 2.32 10.04
C LEU A 119 0.91 3.85 10.19
N TYR A 120 1.95 4.60 10.54
CA TYR A 120 1.91 6.07 10.55
C TYR A 120 1.64 6.66 9.15
N ASP A 121 2.28 6.16 8.09
CA ASP A 121 1.98 6.57 6.70
C ASP A 121 0.50 6.30 6.32
N LEU A 122 -0.09 5.24 6.87
CA LEU A 122 -1.51 4.90 6.74
C LEU A 122 -2.44 5.68 7.68
N SER A 123 -1.91 6.59 8.51
CA SER A 123 -2.65 7.36 9.53
C SER A 123 -3.30 6.51 10.63
N LEU A 124 -2.69 5.36 10.95
CA LEU A 124 -2.99 4.55 12.13
C LEU A 124 -1.91 4.81 13.19
N ASN A 125 -2.27 4.75 14.48
CA ASN A 125 -1.40 5.08 15.60
C ASN A 125 -0.92 3.80 16.32
N PRO A 126 0.33 3.34 16.12
CA PRO A 126 0.89 2.20 16.84
C PRO A 126 0.86 2.40 18.35
N LEU A 127 0.37 1.38 19.08
CA LEU A 127 0.40 1.34 20.54
C LEU A 127 1.84 1.25 21.05
N LYS A 128 2.19 1.97 22.12
CA LYS A 128 3.56 1.96 22.67
C LYS A 128 3.92 0.56 23.21
N THR A 129 5.12 0.08 22.90
CA THR A 129 5.59 -1.28 23.28
C THR A 129 6.82 -1.27 24.20
N ASN A 130 7.17 -0.12 24.77
CA ASN A 130 8.47 0.09 25.45
C ASN A 130 8.42 0.09 26.98
N ASP A 131 7.24 0.02 27.58
CA ASP A 131 7.04 0.15 29.03
C ASP A 131 5.80 -0.67 29.46
N ASP A 132 5.64 -0.88 30.76
CA ASP A 132 4.50 -1.57 31.39
C ASP A 132 3.45 -0.59 31.97
N THR A 133 3.75 0.72 31.99
CA THR A 133 2.90 1.80 32.54
C THR A 133 1.94 2.41 31.52
N GLU A 134 0.97 3.19 31.98
CA GLU A 134 0.02 3.88 31.09
C GLU A 134 0.70 4.94 30.21
N GLU A 135 1.41 5.88 30.83
CA GLU A 135 2.03 7.04 30.18
C GLU A 135 2.95 6.64 29.01
N LYS A 136 3.79 5.63 29.23
CA LYS A 136 4.88 5.22 28.34
C LYS A 136 4.63 3.91 27.59
N GLY A 137 3.67 3.11 28.06
CA GLY A 137 3.40 1.76 27.56
C GLY A 137 1.96 1.52 27.09
N ASP A 138 1.05 2.50 27.19
CA ASP A 138 -0.36 2.37 26.79
C ASP A 138 -1.08 1.15 27.43
N LYS A 139 -0.74 0.83 28.70
CA LYS A 139 -1.18 -0.38 29.41
C LYS A 139 -2.68 -0.67 29.32
N SER A 140 -3.54 0.32 29.58
CA SER A 140 -5.01 0.20 29.55
C SER A 140 -5.53 -0.21 28.18
N LYS A 141 -4.89 0.29 27.12
CA LYS A 141 -5.19 -0.02 25.72
C LYS A 141 -4.78 -1.45 25.40
N TRP A 142 -3.59 -1.89 25.80
CA TRP A 142 -3.16 -3.28 25.64
C TRP A 142 -4.05 -4.26 26.40
N GLU A 143 -4.43 -3.95 27.64
CA GLU A 143 -5.39 -4.76 28.38
C GLU A 143 -6.75 -4.85 27.68
N THR A 144 -7.21 -3.77 27.04
CA THR A 144 -8.50 -3.72 26.34
C THR A 144 -8.45 -4.49 25.02
N ILE A 145 -7.47 -4.21 24.16
CA ILE A 145 -7.32 -4.89 22.86
C ILE A 145 -6.98 -6.39 23.04
N SER A 146 -6.26 -6.75 24.11
CA SER A 146 -6.02 -8.16 24.47
C SER A 146 -7.31 -8.91 24.83
N ARG A 147 -8.28 -8.27 25.51
CA ARG A 147 -9.60 -8.88 25.78
C ARG A 147 -10.42 -9.01 24.49
N GLN A 148 -10.31 -8.06 23.58
CA GLN A 148 -10.96 -8.11 22.27
C GLN A 148 -10.38 -9.24 21.39
N TYR A 149 -9.06 -9.43 21.40
CA TYR A 149 -8.37 -10.52 20.70
C TYR A 149 -8.83 -11.91 21.16
N GLU A 150 -9.00 -12.11 22.47
CA GLU A 150 -9.53 -13.36 23.04
C GLU A 150 -10.98 -13.61 22.59
N ASN A 151 -11.84 -12.59 22.68
CA ASN A 151 -13.26 -12.71 22.33
C ASN A 151 -13.47 -12.99 20.83
N ASP A 152 -12.66 -12.38 19.96
CA ASP A 152 -12.66 -12.68 18.53
C ASP A 152 -11.97 -14.02 18.21
N GLY A 153 -11.44 -14.75 19.21
CA GLY A 153 -10.97 -16.13 19.11
C GLY A 153 -9.49 -16.28 18.75
N ASN A 154 -8.63 -15.35 19.18
CA ASN A 154 -7.19 -15.29 18.90
C ASN A 154 -6.85 -15.43 17.39
N LYS A 155 -7.58 -14.71 16.53
CA LYS A 155 -7.46 -14.82 15.06
C LYS A 155 -6.46 -13.82 14.46
N GLY A 156 -5.63 -14.30 13.54
CA GLY A 156 -4.75 -13.47 12.70
C GLY A 156 -3.26 -13.57 13.07
N ILE A 157 -2.93 -13.54 14.36
CA ILE A 157 -1.53 -13.62 14.81
C ILE A 157 -1.10 -15.09 14.91
N LYS A 158 -0.24 -15.54 13.98
CA LYS A 158 0.41 -16.86 14.05
C LYS A 158 1.20 -17.00 15.35
N ASP A 159 1.13 -18.16 15.99
CA ASP A 159 1.94 -18.52 17.15
C ASP A 159 1.88 -17.49 18.29
N LEU A 160 0.66 -17.03 18.62
CA LEU A 160 0.37 -16.26 19.83
C LEU A 160 -0.68 -17.01 20.66
N SER A 161 -0.29 -17.41 21.87
CA SER A 161 -1.19 -17.93 22.89
C SER A 161 -1.26 -16.94 24.04
N LEU A 162 -2.47 -16.57 24.45
CA LEU A 162 -2.71 -15.67 25.57
C LEU A 162 -2.99 -16.50 26.84
N VAL A 163 -2.11 -16.37 27.84
CA VAL A 163 -2.11 -17.19 29.05
C VAL A 163 -1.81 -16.31 30.27
N GLY A 164 -2.54 -16.54 31.38
CA GLY A 164 -2.33 -15.84 32.65
C GLY A 164 -2.92 -14.42 32.72
N SER A 165 -2.63 -13.72 33.83
CA SER A 165 -3.09 -12.34 34.07
C SER A 165 -2.48 -11.32 33.09
N ASP A 166 -1.20 -11.52 32.78
CA ASP A 166 -0.35 -10.56 32.06
C ASP A 166 -0.36 -10.78 30.54
N LYS A 167 -1.32 -11.57 30.03
CA LYS A 167 -1.55 -11.90 28.62
C LYS A 167 -1.40 -10.72 27.64
N TRP A 168 -1.81 -9.51 28.04
CA TRP A 168 -1.67 -8.30 27.23
C TRP A 168 -0.22 -8.00 26.82
N LYS A 169 0.76 -8.42 27.64
CA LYS A 169 2.20 -8.33 27.32
C LYS A 169 2.58 -9.24 26.15
N ALA A 170 2.03 -10.46 26.08
CA ALA A 170 2.31 -11.37 24.97
C ALA A 170 1.82 -10.80 23.63
N LEU A 171 0.66 -10.13 23.62
CA LEU A 171 0.17 -9.41 22.45
C LEU A 171 1.06 -8.19 22.12
N ARG A 172 1.36 -7.33 23.10
CA ARG A 172 2.26 -6.17 22.96
C ARG A 172 3.63 -6.56 22.41
N ASP A 173 4.25 -7.60 22.95
CA ASP A 173 5.61 -8.01 22.63
C ASP A 173 5.66 -8.69 21.25
N LYS A 174 4.58 -9.36 20.82
CA LYS A 174 4.42 -9.81 19.44
C LYS A 174 4.28 -8.62 18.48
N CYS A 175 3.42 -7.64 18.79
CA CYS A 175 3.31 -6.39 18.01
C CYS A 175 4.66 -5.65 17.92
N LYS A 176 5.44 -5.63 19.01
CA LYS A 176 6.81 -5.09 19.03
C LYS A 176 7.73 -5.80 18.02
N SER A 177 7.63 -7.12 17.92
CA SER A 177 8.38 -7.91 16.93
C SER A 177 7.92 -7.72 15.49
N PHE A 178 6.70 -7.21 15.27
CA PHE A 178 6.21 -6.82 13.95
C PHE A 178 6.69 -5.42 13.56
N PHE A 179 6.60 -4.45 14.48
CA PHE A 179 6.95 -3.04 14.25
C PHE A 179 8.34 -2.83 13.65
N SER A 180 9.34 -3.66 14.00
CA SER A 180 10.71 -3.58 13.50
C SER A 180 10.97 -4.36 12.20
N GLN A 181 9.96 -4.95 11.55
CA GLN A 181 10.15 -5.75 10.34
C GLN A 181 10.30 -4.87 9.09
N ASP A 182 11.37 -5.10 8.33
CA ASP A 182 11.64 -4.48 7.03
C ASP A 182 10.69 -4.99 5.92
N PRO A 183 10.39 -4.18 4.89
CA PRO A 183 9.41 -4.50 3.83
C PRO A 183 9.77 -5.72 2.95
N TRP A 184 11.00 -6.22 3.07
CA TRP A 184 11.53 -7.39 2.37
C TRP A 184 11.41 -8.69 3.17
N SER A 185 10.99 -8.60 4.44
CA SER A 185 10.70 -9.77 5.30
C SER A 185 9.55 -10.58 4.72
N ASN A 186 9.64 -11.92 4.75
CA ASN A 186 8.67 -12.81 4.07
C ASN A 186 7.23 -12.62 4.59
N ASP A 187 7.05 -12.47 5.90
CA ASP A 187 5.74 -12.25 6.52
C ASP A 187 5.38 -10.75 6.70
N TYR A 188 6.16 -9.80 6.18
CA TYR A 188 5.92 -8.36 6.36
C TYR A 188 4.48 -7.96 6.01
N ASP A 189 4.00 -8.38 4.84
CA ASP A 189 2.67 -8.01 4.36
C ASP A 189 1.58 -8.59 5.27
N THR A 190 1.71 -9.86 5.68
CA THR A 190 0.81 -10.53 6.64
C THR A 190 0.79 -9.82 7.99
N ASN A 191 1.97 -9.55 8.55
CA ASN A 191 2.12 -8.94 9.86
C ASN A 191 1.70 -7.47 9.85
N LEU A 192 1.81 -6.76 8.72
CA LEU A 192 1.30 -5.41 8.54
C LEU A 192 -0.23 -5.39 8.58
N GLU A 193 -0.92 -6.23 7.81
CA GLU A 193 -2.39 -6.32 7.87
C GLU A 193 -2.87 -6.64 9.29
N VAL A 194 -2.29 -7.67 9.91
CA VAL A 194 -2.59 -8.09 11.29
C VAL A 194 -2.29 -6.99 12.32
N SER A 195 -1.31 -6.11 12.06
CA SER A 195 -1.00 -4.98 12.96
C SER A 195 -2.02 -3.85 12.88
N LYS A 196 -2.76 -3.70 11.77
CA LYS A 196 -3.85 -2.70 11.65
C LYS A 196 -5.04 -3.03 12.54
N ASP A 197 -5.26 -4.31 12.82
CA ASP A 197 -6.34 -4.78 13.68
C ASP A 197 -5.92 -4.79 15.16
N TRP A 198 -4.68 -5.21 15.46
CA TRP A 198 -4.30 -5.64 16.82
C TRP A 198 -3.16 -4.87 17.50
N CYS A 199 -2.50 -3.94 16.78
CA CYS A 199 -1.32 -3.24 17.28
C CYS A 199 -1.46 -1.70 17.26
N VAL A 200 -2.63 -1.16 16.96
CA VAL A 200 -2.91 0.28 16.82
C VAL A 200 -4.09 0.72 17.69
N VAL A 201 -4.16 2.01 18.01
CA VAL A 201 -5.24 2.60 18.81
C VAL A 201 -6.60 2.42 18.11
N GLU A 202 -6.63 2.52 16.78
CA GLU A 202 -7.84 2.42 15.96
C GLU A 202 -8.45 1.00 15.91
N GLY A 203 -7.69 -0.03 16.31
CA GLY A 203 -8.19 -1.40 16.44
C GLY A 203 -9.04 -1.62 17.69
N ILE A 204 -9.01 -0.68 18.64
CA ILE A 204 -9.75 -0.77 19.91
C ILE A 204 -11.22 -0.41 19.64
N LYS A 205 -12.06 -1.44 19.60
CA LYS A 205 -13.52 -1.30 19.46
C LYS A 205 -14.10 -0.63 20.72
N SER A 206 -15.05 0.28 20.53
CA SER A 206 -15.78 0.99 21.60
C SER A 206 -16.94 0.16 22.17
#